data_AF-A0A1I3FYH8-F1
#
_entry.id   AF-A0A1I3FYH8-F1
#
_cell.length_a   1.000
_cell.length_b   1.000
_cell.length_c   1.000
_cell.angle_alpha   90.00
_cell.angle_beta   90.00
_cell.angle_gamma   90.00
#
_symmetry.space_group_name_H-M   'P 1'
#
loop_
_entity.id
_entity.type
_entity.pdbx_description
1 polymer ?
#
loop_
_entity_poly.entity_id
_entity_poly.type
_entity_poly.pdbx_seq_one_letter_code
_entity_poly.pdbx_strand_id
1 'polypeptide(L)'
;MKTLVIIALFATANLGTSLFANPTETPDATPATAFKSQIAFHQFTISTLWKQYDLAVQRIRNSVGNHASLERDEAFFISVYQQDIDNDIRVEESKKAITDIKARYLSAHEKRSAEEALRIAALQIQLKNALKREAKALNKTKRTYAGLANTLPVFAEVESYVNESIERVDMLLADSDEITIATR
;
A
#
# COMPACT_ATOMS: atom_id res chain seq x y z
N MET A 1 -19.32 12.23 -6.87
CA MET A 1 -18.08 12.86 -7.37
C MET A 1 -17.13 13.18 -6.22
N LYS A 2 -16.15 12.31 -5.93
CA LYS A 2 -14.92 12.61 -5.16
C LYS A 2 -13.86 11.57 -5.53
N THR A 3 -13.43 11.59 -6.79
CA THR A 3 -12.42 10.69 -7.35
C THR A 3 -11.12 11.44 -7.57
N LEU A 4 -10.61 12.13 -6.56
CA LEU A 4 -9.34 12.85 -6.65
C LEU A 4 -8.62 12.71 -5.30
N VAL A 5 -7.29 12.63 -5.36
CA VAL A 5 -6.34 12.50 -4.23
C VAL A 5 -5.87 11.06 -3.87
N ILE A 6 -5.49 10.25 -4.86
CA ILE A 6 -4.49 9.17 -4.62
C ILE A 6 -3.24 9.36 -5.49
N ILE A 7 -3.36 10.03 -6.66
CA ILE A 7 -2.26 10.18 -7.62
C ILE A 7 -1.10 11.06 -7.10
N ALA A 8 -1.31 11.89 -6.07
CA ALA A 8 -0.29 12.82 -5.59
C ALA A 8 0.80 12.19 -4.70
N LEU A 9 0.63 10.97 -4.17
CA LEU A 9 1.55 10.45 -3.14
C LEU A 9 2.95 10.08 -3.69
N PHE A 10 3.03 9.61 -4.93
CA PHE A 10 4.30 9.16 -5.53
C PHE A 10 5.00 10.23 -6.39
N ALA A 11 4.34 11.37 -6.63
CA ALA A 11 4.90 12.44 -7.48
C ALA A 11 6.02 13.23 -6.78
N THR A 12 6.07 13.24 -5.45
CA THR A 12 7.03 14.05 -4.68
C THR A 12 8.40 13.38 -4.50
N ALA A 13 8.53 12.07 -4.73
CA ALA A 13 9.84 11.40 -4.66
C ALA A 13 10.80 11.86 -5.78
N ASN A 14 10.27 12.29 -6.93
CA ASN A 14 11.07 12.73 -8.07
C ASN A 14 11.56 14.19 -7.98
N LEU A 15 11.06 14.99 -7.04
CA LEU A 15 11.60 16.35 -6.84
C LEU A 15 12.95 16.33 -6.13
N GLY A 16 13.26 15.27 -5.37
CA GLY A 16 14.59 15.07 -4.81
C GLY A 16 15.62 14.76 -5.90
N THR A 17 15.31 13.89 -6.85
CA THR A 17 16.27 13.51 -7.90
C THR A 17 16.58 14.64 -8.88
N SER A 18 15.69 15.59 -9.13
CA SER A 18 16.01 16.77 -9.96
C SER A 18 16.80 17.85 -9.21
N LEU A 19 16.60 18.00 -7.89
CA LEU A 19 17.39 18.92 -7.06
C LEU A 19 18.79 18.41 -6.73
N PHE A 20 19.01 17.09 -6.77
CA PHE A 20 20.33 16.46 -6.60
C PHE A 20 20.97 15.96 -7.92
N ALA A 21 20.27 16.01 -9.05
CA ALA A 21 20.85 15.72 -10.38
C ALA A 21 21.87 16.78 -10.80
N ASN A 22 21.78 17.98 -10.23
CA ASN A 22 22.92 18.86 -10.10
C ASN A 22 23.46 18.66 -8.69
N PRO A 23 24.69 18.15 -8.50
CA PRO A 23 25.33 18.33 -7.22
C PRO A 23 25.36 19.83 -6.99
N THR A 24 24.64 20.32 -5.98
CA THR A 24 25.09 21.54 -5.32
C THR A 24 26.41 21.11 -4.71
N GLU A 25 27.49 21.31 -5.48
CA GLU A 25 28.85 21.14 -5.05
C GLU A 25 29.02 22.03 -3.82
N THR A 26 28.83 21.45 -2.63
CA THR A 26 29.60 21.92 -1.49
C THR A 26 31.05 21.79 -1.92
N PRO A 27 31.85 22.87 -1.94
CA PRO A 27 33.17 22.92 -2.59
C PRO A 27 34.16 21.81 -2.16
N ASP A 28 33.89 21.11 -1.06
CA ASP A 28 34.79 20.15 -0.42
C ASP A 28 34.35 18.67 -0.50
N ALA A 29 33.27 18.31 -1.20
CA ALA A 29 32.80 16.91 -1.23
C ALA A 29 33.61 16.05 -2.21
N THR A 30 34.38 15.09 -1.69
CA THR A 30 35.05 14.07 -2.51
C THR A 30 34.05 13.22 -3.31
N PRO A 31 34.44 12.64 -4.46
CA PRO A 31 33.59 11.71 -5.22
C PRO A 31 33.04 10.55 -4.38
N ALA A 32 33.81 10.07 -3.39
CA ALA A 32 33.40 9.00 -2.48
C ALA A 32 32.29 9.43 -1.50
N THR A 33 32.36 10.66 -0.97
CA THR A 33 31.32 11.21 -0.08
C THR A 33 30.03 11.48 -0.84
N ALA A 34 30.11 12.01 -2.07
CA ALA A 34 28.94 12.22 -2.93
C ALA A 34 28.26 10.88 -3.26
N PHE A 35 29.05 9.85 -3.62
CA PHE A 35 28.52 8.52 -3.92
C PHE A 35 27.81 7.88 -2.70
N LYS A 36 28.41 7.93 -1.50
CA LYS A 36 27.77 7.43 -0.27
C LYS A 36 26.44 8.14 0.02
N SER A 37 26.39 9.47 -0.17
CA SER A 37 25.17 10.24 0.02
C SER A 37 24.07 9.83 -0.97
N GLN A 38 24.42 9.59 -2.25
CA GLN A 38 23.44 9.14 -3.24
C GLN A 38 22.92 7.72 -2.93
N ILE A 39 23.78 6.80 -2.48
CA ILE A 39 23.33 5.47 -2.04
C ILE A 39 22.36 5.58 -0.87
N ALA A 40 22.69 6.38 0.15
CA ALA A 40 21.83 6.61 1.30
C ALA A 40 20.48 7.22 0.90
N PHE A 41 20.47 8.13 -0.07
CA PHE A 41 19.25 8.71 -0.63
C PHE A 41 18.37 7.65 -1.32
N HIS A 42 18.97 6.75 -2.12
CA HIS A 42 18.23 5.64 -2.74
C HIS A 42 17.61 4.71 -1.69
N GLN A 43 18.38 4.33 -0.68
CA GLN A 43 17.89 3.50 0.43
C GLN A 43 16.70 4.16 1.14
N PHE A 44 16.83 5.44 1.50
CA PHE A 44 15.76 6.22 2.13
C PHE A 44 14.51 6.29 1.25
N THR A 45 14.68 6.45 -0.07
CA THR A 45 13.58 6.52 -1.03
C THR A 45 12.81 5.20 -1.06
N ILE A 46 13.51 4.06 -1.16
CA ILE A 46 12.87 2.73 -1.13
C ILE A 46 12.07 2.53 0.16
N SER A 47 12.65 2.83 1.32
CA SER A 47 11.94 2.73 2.60
C SER A 47 10.73 3.66 2.69
N THR A 48 10.82 4.86 2.11
CA THR A 48 9.71 5.83 2.10
C THR A 48 8.57 5.35 1.22
N LEU A 49 8.86 4.75 0.05
CA LEU A 49 7.84 4.17 -0.83
C LEU A 49 7.02 3.08 -0.10
N TRP A 50 7.69 2.21 0.67
CA TRP A 50 7.00 1.20 1.49
C TRP A 50 6.12 1.83 2.58
N LYS A 51 6.63 2.80 3.35
CA LYS A 51 5.84 3.49 4.38
C LYS A 51 4.60 4.17 3.81
N GLN A 52 4.74 4.79 2.64
CA GLN A 52 3.63 5.43 1.92
C GLN A 52 2.57 4.41 1.48
N TYR A 53 3.00 3.27 0.95
CA TYR A 53 2.12 2.15 0.60
C TYR A 53 1.38 1.62 1.84
N ASP A 54 2.08 1.33 2.92
CA ASP A 54 1.49 0.78 4.15
C ASP A 54 0.44 1.72 4.73
N LEU A 55 0.74 3.01 4.79
CA LEU A 55 -0.20 4.04 5.26
C LEU A 55 -1.44 4.11 4.37
N ALA A 56 -1.28 4.00 3.05
CA ALA A 56 -2.40 4.02 2.12
C ALA A 56 -3.28 2.76 2.26
N VAL A 57 -2.69 1.58 2.44
CA VAL A 57 -3.41 0.33 2.72
C VAL A 57 -4.20 0.43 4.03
N GLN A 58 -3.59 0.95 5.09
CA GLN A 58 -4.28 1.16 6.37
C GLN A 58 -5.47 2.13 6.24
N ARG A 59 -5.31 3.20 5.45
CA ARG A 59 -6.42 4.15 5.20
C ARG A 59 -7.56 3.51 4.42
N ILE A 60 -7.27 2.61 3.48
CA ILE A 60 -8.30 1.85 2.78
C ILE A 60 -9.05 0.99 3.78
N ARG A 61 -8.36 0.14 4.54
CA ARG A 61 -8.95 -0.79 5.52
C ARG A 61 -9.75 -0.08 6.61
N ASN A 62 -9.29 1.08 7.05
CA ASN A 62 -9.91 1.83 8.14
C ASN A 62 -10.89 2.92 7.68
N SER A 63 -11.23 3.00 6.39
CA SER A 63 -12.18 4.01 5.91
C SER A 63 -13.57 3.80 6.51
N VAL A 64 -14.44 4.82 6.42
CA VAL A 64 -15.86 4.69 6.80
C VAL A 64 -16.51 3.50 6.08
N GLY A 65 -17.34 2.74 6.78
CA GLY A 65 -17.94 1.51 6.25
C GLY A 65 -16.97 0.34 6.18
N ASN A 66 -15.92 0.34 7.00
CA ASN A 66 -15.00 -0.79 7.15
C ASN A 66 -15.67 -2.00 7.82
N HIS A 67 -14.99 -3.15 7.76
CA HIS A 67 -15.46 -4.39 8.36
C HIS A 67 -15.86 -4.23 9.83
N ALA A 68 -15.04 -3.57 10.65
CA ALA A 68 -15.36 -3.36 12.07
C ALA A 68 -16.62 -2.48 12.28
N SER A 69 -16.90 -1.52 11.39
CA SER A 69 -18.16 -0.75 11.45
C SER A 69 -19.36 -1.60 11.04
N LEU A 70 -19.21 -2.43 10.00
CA LEU A 70 -20.26 -3.35 9.57
C LEU A 70 -20.60 -4.36 10.68
N GLU A 71 -19.60 -4.94 11.33
CA GLU A 71 -19.78 -5.87 12.46
C GLU A 71 -20.50 -5.21 13.65
N ARG A 72 -20.13 -3.96 13.98
CA ARG A 72 -20.81 -3.22 15.07
C ARG A 72 -22.26 -2.93 14.73
N ASP A 73 -22.53 -2.50 13.50
CA ASP A 73 -23.90 -2.17 13.08
C ASP A 73 -24.75 -3.45 12.99
N GLU A 74 -24.20 -4.56 12.48
CA GLU A 74 -24.87 -5.86 12.48
C GLU A 74 -25.26 -6.28 13.90
N ALA A 75 -24.29 -6.27 14.83
CA ALA A 75 -24.53 -6.64 16.21
C ALA A 75 -25.59 -5.75 16.87
N PHE A 76 -25.54 -4.44 16.61
CA PHE A 76 -26.54 -3.50 17.09
C PHE A 76 -27.94 -3.85 16.58
N PHE A 77 -28.13 -4.00 15.27
CA PHE A 77 -29.46 -4.28 14.72
C PHE A 77 -29.99 -5.65 15.14
N ILE A 78 -29.14 -6.68 15.20
CA ILE A 78 -29.54 -8.00 15.72
C ILE A 78 -30.01 -7.88 17.17
N SER A 79 -29.31 -7.11 18.02
CA SER A 79 -29.68 -6.97 19.43
C SER A 79 -31.06 -6.36 19.64
N VAL A 80 -31.48 -5.43 18.76
CA VAL A 80 -32.82 -4.81 18.81
C VAL A 80 -33.91 -5.87 18.60
N TYR A 81 -33.76 -6.73 17.59
CA TYR A 81 -34.73 -7.80 17.31
C TYR A 81 -34.61 -8.98 18.27
N GLN A 82 -33.42 -9.21 18.84
CA GLN A 82 -33.24 -10.20 19.88
C GLN A 82 -34.02 -9.82 21.15
N GLN A 83 -34.03 -8.53 21.49
CA GLN A 83 -34.84 -8.03 22.61
C GLN A 83 -36.35 -8.25 22.40
N ASP A 84 -36.86 -8.11 21.18
CA ASP A 84 -38.26 -8.45 20.86
C ASP A 84 -38.53 -9.94 21.12
N ILE A 85 -37.62 -10.83 20.69
CA ILE A 85 -37.71 -12.28 20.93
C ILE A 85 -37.67 -12.60 22.43
N ASP A 86 -36.73 -12.00 23.16
CA ASP A 86 -36.54 -12.25 24.60
C ASP A 86 -37.76 -11.81 25.43
N ASN A 87 -38.53 -10.83 24.93
CA ASN A 87 -39.77 -10.36 25.55
C ASN A 87 -41.03 -11.07 25.01
N ASP A 88 -40.89 -12.09 24.17
CA ASP A 88 -41.99 -12.82 23.50
C ASP A 88 -42.88 -11.93 22.62
N ILE A 89 -42.29 -10.91 21.99
CA ILE A 89 -42.98 -9.96 21.13
C ILE A 89 -42.56 -10.21 19.69
N ARG A 90 -43.53 -10.45 18.77
CA ARG A 90 -43.29 -10.53 17.31
C ARG A 90 -42.13 -11.47 16.96
N VAL A 91 -42.09 -12.64 17.62
CA VAL A 91 -40.94 -13.54 17.63
C VAL A 91 -40.56 -14.00 16.22
N GLU A 92 -41.55 -14.40 15.41
CA GLU A 92 -41.30 -14.92 14.07
C GLU A 92 -40.87 -13.82 13.09
N GLU A 93 -41.48 -12.64 13.16
CA GLU A 93 -41.05 -11.48 12.38
C GLU A 93 -39.63 -11.06 12.74
N SER A 94 -39.27 -11.10 14.02
CA SER A 94 -37.94 -10.74 14.52
C SER A 94 -36.87 -11.76 14.09
N LYS A 95 -37.16 -13.06 14.14
CA LYS A 95 -36.27 -14.11 13.61
C LYS A 95 -36.02 -13.92 12.11
N LYS A 96 -37.07 -13.60 11.35
CA LYS A 96 -36.95 -13.31 9.93
C LYS A 96 -36.09 -12.06 9.69
N ALA A 97 -36.33 -10.99 10.43
CA ALA A 97 -35.55 -9.75 10.34
C ALA A 97 -34.06 -10.00 10.64
N ILE A 98 -33.73 -10.77 11.68
CA ILE A 98 -32.34 -11.14 12.01
C ILE A 98 -31.70 -11.91 10.85
N THR A 99 -32.42 -12.85 10.23
CA THR A 99 -31.91 -13.62 9.09
C THR A 99 -31.61 -12.71 7.90
N ASP A 100 -32.54 -11.79 7.58
CA ASP A 100 -32.38 -10.82 6.51
C ASP A 100 -31.22 -9.84 6.79
N ILE A 101 -31.04 -9.42 8.05
CA ILE A 101 -29.91 -8.58 8.48
C ILE A 101 -28.59 -9.31 8.23
N LYS A 102 -28.44 -10.55 8.72
CA LYS A 102 -27.22 -11.35 8.53
C LYS A 102 -26.87 -11.51 7.05
N ALA A 103 -27.86 -11.81 6.21
CA ALA A 103 -27.66 -11.94 4.77
C ALA A 103 -27.18 -10.62 4.12
N ARG A 104 -27.74 -9.48 4.53
CA ARG A 104 -27.33 -8.16 4.04
C ARG A 104 -25.91 -7.81 4.47
N TYR A 105 -25.54 -8.06 5.72
CA TYR A 105 -24.20 -7.76 6.22
C TYR A 105 -23.13 -8.69 5.65
N LEU A 106 -23.45 -9.96 5.42
CA LEU A 106 -22.57 -10.86 4.66
C LEU A 106 -22.25 -10.30 3.28
N SER A 107 -23.28 -9.91 2.51
CA SER A 107 -23.10 -9.31 1.18
C SER A 107 -22.33 -7.98 1.24
N ALA A 108 -22.57 -7.16 2.29
CA ALA A 108 -21.83 -5.93 2.49
C ALA A 108 -20.33 -6.19 2.77
N HIS A 109 -20.00 -7.20 3.56
CA HIS A 109 -18.63 -7.62 3.81
C HIS A 109 -17.93 -8.12 2.55
N GLU A 110 -18.59 -8.94 1.74
CA GLU A 110 -18.04 -9.42 0.46
C GLU A 110 -17.75 -8.26 -0.49
N LYS A 111 -18.73 -7.36 -0.67
CA LYS A 111 -18.56 -6.16 -1.49
C LYS A 111 -17.41 -5.30 -0.98
N ARG A 112 -17.31 -5.14 0.34
CA ARG A 112 -16.24 -4.37 0.97
C ARG A 112 -14.88 -5.00 0.72
N SER A 113 -14.73 -6.31 0.92
CA SER A 113 -13.51 -7.05 0.63
C SER A 113 -13.07 -6.89 -0.82
N ALA A 114 -14.02 -7.01 -1.77
CA ALA A 114 -13.73 -6.83 -3.19
C ALA A 114 -13.27 -5.40 -3.53
N GLU A 115 -13.92 -4.38 -2.97
CA GLU A 115 -13.52 -2.99 -3.15
C GLU A 115 -12.13 -2.68 -2.54
N GLU A 116 -11.84 -3.22 -1.35
CA GLU A 116 -10.54 -3.08 -0.71
C GLU A 116 -9.43 -3.76 -1.52
N ALA A 117 -9.65 -5.01 -1.95
CA ALA A 117 -8.71 -5.77 -2.77
C ALA A 117 -8.36 -5.02 -4.06
N LEU A 118 -9.35 -4.51 -4.79
CA LEU A 118 -9.14 -3.75 -6.02
C LEU A 118 -8.30 -2.48 -5.80
N ARG A 119 -8.58 -1.74 -4.71
CA ARG A 119 -7.81 -0.52 -4.39
C ARG A 119 -6.39 -0.84 -3.94
N ILE A 120 -6.19 -1.90 -3.16
CA ILE A 120 -4.88 -2.34 -2.70
C ILE A 120 -4.03 -2.83 -3.88
N ALA A 121 -4.62 -3.59 -4.82
CA ALA A 121 -3.94 -4.03 -6.04
C ALA A 121 -3.46 -2.83 -6.88
N ALA A 122 -4.30 -1.80 -7.04
CA ALA A 122 -3.89 -0.57 -7.72
C ALA A 122 -2.70 0.12 -7.03
N LEU A 123 -2.66 0.14 -5.69
CA LEU A 123 -1.51 0.68 -4.94
C LEU A 123 -0.25 -0.17 -5.12
N GLN A 124 -0.37 -1.49 -5.14
CA GLN A 124 0.75 -2.41 -5.39
C GLN A 124 1.35 -2.17 -6.78
N ILE A 125 0.52 -2.00 -7.82
CA ILE A 125 1.00 -1.65 -9.18
C ILE A 125 1.76 -0.31 -9.17
N GLN A 126 1.26 0.70 -8.45
CA GLN A 126 1.92 2.00 -8.32
C GLN A 126 3.27 1.87 -7.61
N LEU A 127 3.33 1.13 -6.50
CA LEU A 127 4.55 0.86 -5.76
C LEU A 127 5.59 0.13 -6.64
N LYS A 128 5.20 -0.92 -7.36
CA LYS A 128 6.07 -1.65 -8.29
C LYS A 128 6.69 -0.71 -9.33
N ASN A 129 5.86 0.16 -9.92
CA ASN A 129 6.32 1.11 -10.92
C ASN A 129 7.27 2.16 -10.33
N ALA A 130 7.06 2.60 -9.10
CA ALA A 130 7.97 3.52 -8.40
C ALA A 130 9.31 2.84 -8.09
N LEU A 131 9.28 1.62 -7.54
CA LEU A 131 10.49 0.83 -7.27
C LEU A 131 11.30 0.53 -8.53
N LYS A 132 10.63 0.22 -9.66
CA LYS A 132 11.32 0.05 -10.96
C LYS A 132 11.98 1.33 -11.47
N ARG A 133 11.41 2.50 -11.19
CA ARG A 133 12.06 3.79 -11.52
C ARG A 133 13.26 4.01 -10.62
N GLU A 134 13.12 3.70 -9.33
CA GLU A 134 14.21 3.82 -8.36
C GLU A 134 15.39 2.90 -8.70
N ALA A 135 15.12 1.64 -9.09
CA ALA A 135 16.14 0.71 -9.58
C ALA A 135 16.88 1.25 -10.83
N LYS A 136 16.17 1.94 -11.74
CA LYS A 136 16.81 2.61 -12.89
C LYS A 136 17.68 3.79 -12.45
N ALA A 137 17.24 4.57 -11.46
CA ALA A 137 18.00 5.69 -10.92
C ALA A 137 19.28 5.20 -10.21
N LEU A 138 19.17 4.16 -9.38
CA LEU A 138 20.30 3.51 -8.72
C LEU A 138 21.32 2.97 -9.74
N ASN A 139 20.84 2.35 -10.83
CA ASN A 139 21.71 1.92 -11.93
C ASN A 139 22.43 3.07 -12.63
N LYS A 140 21.80 4.25 -12.74
CA LYS A 140 22.46 5.46 -13.26
C LYS A 140 23.58 5.88 -12.32
N THR A 141 23.33 5.91 -11.02
CA THR A 141 24.33 6.19 -9.97
C THR A 141 25.51 5.21 -10.03
N LYS A 142 25.24 3.90 -10.22
CA LYS A 142 26.26 2.86 -10.45
C LYS A 142 27.20 3.21 -11.60
N ARG A 143 26.64 3.64 -12.73
CA ARG A 143 27.40 3.99 -13.94
C ARG A 143 28.22 5.26 -13.75
N THR A 144 27.64 6.29 -13.12
CA THR A 144 28.33 7.55 -12.82
C THR A 144 29.55 7.34 -11.91
N TYR A 145 29.45 6.41 -10.96
CA TYR A 145 30.50 6.12 -9.99
C TYR A 145 31.11 4.72 -10.17
N ALA A 146 31.24 4.23 -11.40
CA ALA A 146 31.62 2.83 -11.68
C ALA A 146 32.92 2.38 -11.00
N GLY A 147 33.92 3.27 -10.91
CA GLY A 147 35.19 2.99 -10.22
C GLY A 147 35.06 2.80 -8.71
N LEU A 148 34.00 3.32 -8.09
CA LEU A 148 33.72 3.20 -6.65
C LEU A 148 32.65 2.13 -6.37
N ALA A 149 31.69 1.94 -7.27
CA ALA A 149 30.57 1.01 -7.10
C ALA A 149 31.01 -0.44 -6.88
N ASN A 150 32.09 -0.87 -7.55
CA ASN A 150 32.63 -2.23 -7.40
C ASN A 150 33.38 -2.46 -6.07
N THR A 151 33.59 -1.41 -5.28
CA THR A 151 34.41 -1.45 -4.05
C THR A 151 33.62 -1.19 -2.78
N LEU A 152 32.32 -0.84 -2.89
CA LEU A 152 31.47 -0.44 -1.78
C LEU A 152 30.34 -1.46 -1.57
N PRO A 153 30.44 -2.33 -0.54
CA PRO A 153 29.40 -3.33 -0.23
C PRO A 153 28.00 -2.73 -0.06
N VAL A 154 27.91 -1.53 0.53
CA VAL A 154 26.65 -0.81 0.76
C VAL A 154 25.88 -0.54 -0.54
N PHE A 155 26.54 -0.40 -1.70
CA PHE A 155 25.84 -0.26 -2.97
C PHE A 155 25.12 -1.55 -3.34
N ALA A 156 25.80 -2.70 -3.20
CA ALA A 156 25.23 -4.01 -3.50
C ALA A 156 24.07 -4.36 -2.57
N GLU A 157 24.13 -3.95 -1.30
CA GLU A 157 23.03 -4.10 -0.34
C GLU A 157 21.78 -3.33 -0.78
N VAL A 158 21.93 -2.06 -1.21
CA VAL A 158 20.81 -1.26 -1.70
C VAL A 158 20.27 -1.79 -3.03
N GLU A 159 21.14 -2.31 -3.90
CA GLU A 159 20.76 -3.00 -5.14
C GLU A 159 19.96 -4.28 -4.86
N SER A 160 20.37 -5.09 -3.88
CA SER A 160 19.60 -6.25 -3.42
C SER A 160 18.25 -5.82 -2.87
N TYR A 161 18.24 -4.82 -1.98
CA TYR A 161 17.02 -4.37 -1.32
C TYR A 161 15.96 -3.83 -2.28
N VAL A 162 16.35 -3.10 -3.33
CA VAL A 162 15.38 -2.65 -4.35
C VAL A 162 14.83 -3.80 -5.18
N ASN A 163 15.65 -4.81 -5.51
CA ASN A 163 15.22 -5.98 -6.27
C ASN A 163 14.28 -6.86 -5.43
N GLU A 164 14.65 -7.16 -4.19
CA GLU A 164 13.80 -7.87 -3.22
C GLU A 164 12.48 -7.14 -2.99
N SER A 165 12.51 -5.80 -2.94
CA SER A 165 11.29 -4.99 -2.84
C SER A 165 10.38 -5.15 -4.06
N ILE A 166 10.94 -5.23 -5.27
CA ILE A 166 10.15 -5.46 -6.49
C ILE A 166 9.55 -6.87 -6.47
N GLU A 167 10.34 -7.88 -6.13
CA GLU A 167 9.87 -9.27 -6.01
C GLU A 167 8.77 -9.41 -4.96
N ARG A 168 8.91 -8.73 -3.82
CA ARG A 168 7.88 -8.68 -2.78
C ARG A 168 6.56 -8.12 -3.31
N VAL A 169 6.61 -7.06 -4.12
CA VAL A 169 5.38 -6.53 -4.72
C VAL A 169 4.79 -7.50 -5.75
N ASP A 170 5.62 -8.28 -6.44
CA ASP A 170 5.15 -9.28 -7.40
C ASP A 170 4.41 -10.42 -6.70
N MET A 171 4.90 -10.88 -5.54
CA MET A 171 4.19 -11.82 -4.68
C MET A 171 2.85 -11.25 -4.19
N LEU A 172 2.86 -9.99 -3.71
CA LEU A 172 1.64 -9.32 -3.25
C LEU A 172 0.58 -9.17 -4.34
N LEU A 173 0.98 -8.98 -5.59
CA LEU A 173 0.07 -8.90 -6.74
C LEU A 173 -0.47 -10.27 -7.13
N ALA A 174 0.36 -11.32 -7.09
CA ALA A 174 -0.09 -12.69 -7.36
C ALA A 174 -1.17 -13.13 -6.36
N ASP A 175 -0.99 -12.82 -5.07
CA ASP A 175 -2.00 -13.09 -4.03
C ASP A 175 -3.31 -12.31 -4.26
N SER A 176 -3.25 -11.14 -4.90
CA SER A 176 -4.43 -10.31 -5.18
C SER A 176 -5.28 -10.81 -6.35
N ASP A 177 -4.66 -11.47 -7.33
CA ASP A 177 -5.36 -12.04 -8.49
C ASP A 177 -6.19 -13.28 -8.10
N GLU A 178 -5.75 -14.07 -7.12
CA GLU A 178 -6.54 -15.21 -6.59
C GLU A 178 -7.86 -14.74 -5.95
N ILE A 179 -7.84 -13.61 -5.24
CA ILE A 179 -9.04 -13.03 -4.61
C ILE A 179 -10.05 -12.56 -5.67
N THR A 180 -9.56 -12.04 -6.80
CA THR A 180 -10.42 -11.51 -7.88
C THR A 180 -11.13 -12.63 -8.65
N ILE A 181 -10.52 -13.80 -8.77
CA ILE A 181 -11.12 -14.98 -9.42
C ILE A 181 -12.16 -15.66 -8.53
N ALA A 182 -11.96 -15.69 -7.21
CA ALA A 182 -12.88 -16.32 -6.27
C ALA A 182 -14.23 -15.58 -6.10
N THR A 183 -14.30 -14.30 -6.49
CA THR A 183 -15.51 -13.45 -6.40
C THR A 183 -16.32 -13.34 -7.70
N ARG A 184 -16.00 -14.10 -8.75
CA ARG A 184 -16.74 -14.10 -10.03
C ARG A 184 -17.72 -15.26 -10.16
#